data_AF-A0A0B1RUN9-F1
#
_entry.id   AF-A0A0B1RUN9-F1
#
_cell.length_a   1.000
_cell.length_b   1.000
_cell.length_c   1.000
_cell.angle_alpha   90.00
_cell.angle_beta   90.00
_cell.angle_gamma   90.00
#
_symmetry.space_group_name_H-M   'P 1'
#
loop_
_entity.id
_entity.type
_entity.pdbx_description
1 polymer ?
#
loop_
_entity_poly.entity_id
_entity_poly.type
_entity_poly.pdbx_seq_one_letter_code
_entity_poly.pdbx_strand_id
1 'polypeptide(L)'
;MYYFIESFFALFCSFWINVLVVAVFAQGFYGKTNADVRESCINNDNHMPDFYKDVYANNTDLADNDIYHAGVFLGCTFGVVALYVWAVGILAAGQSSTMTGTYAGQFAMEGFIQIKLPQWKRVLLTRSIAMGPTLLVAIFSGGINHITGFNDFLNCVQMVQLPFAIFPVLTFVSDKRVMFEFSASRMQKVFALSISLLILAINFYFLFAWVDENLGLTAVSIPITSVLAVVYIIFILYLFYYCLVAMSIIRPFGWVSFSL
;
A
#
# COMPACT_ATOMS: atom_id res chain seq x y z
N MET A 1 -15.71 7.57 22.24
CA MET A 1 -16.81 7.77 21.27
C MET A 1 -16.45 8.80 20.20
N TYR A 2 -15.92 9.98 20.57
CA TYR A 2 -15.48 11.01 19.61
C TYR A 2 -14.54 10.48 18.51
N TYR A 3 -13.42 9.85 18.89
CA TYR A 3 -12.46 9.28 17.93
C TYR A 3 -13.06 8.23 16.99
N PHE A 4 -14.07 7.48 17.45
CA PHE A 4 -14.75 6.49 16.62
C PHE A 4 -15.58 7.15 15.52
N ILE A 5 -16.34 8.20 15.88
CA ILE A 5 -17.15 8.97 14.92
C ILE A 5 -16.24 9.68 13.91
N GLU A 6 -15.17 10.31 14.38
CA GLU A 6 -14.18 10.97 13.53
C GLU A 6 -13.53 10.01 12.54
N SER A 7 -13.07 8.85 13.03
CA SER A 7 -12.46 7.81 12.19
C SER A 7 -13.46 7.22 11.19
N PHE A 8 -14.71 7.05 11.60
CA PHE A 8 -15.78 6.56 10.72
C PHE A 8 -15.99 7.51 9.53
N PHE A 9 -16.15 8.81 9.78
CA PHE A 9 -16.34 9.78 8.70
C PHE A 9 -15.11 9.87 7.79
N ALA A 10 -13.90 9.85 8.36
CA ALA A 10 -12.66 9.88 7.58
C ALA A 10 -12.55 8.65 6.64
N LEU A 11 -12.80 7.44 7.15
CA LEU A 11 -12.78 6.21 6.36
C LEU A 11 -13.93 6.14 5.36
N PHE A 12 -15.11 6.65 5.71
CA PHE A 12 -16.26 6.70 4.81
C PHE A 12 -16.01 7.63 3.61
N CYS A 13 -15.43 8.81 3.84
CA CYS A 13 -15.01 9.70 2.76
C CYS A 13 -13.96 9.03 1.86
N SER A 14 -12.94 8.39 2.45
CA SER A 14 -11.91 7.66 1.71
C SER A 14 -12.50 6.52 0.87
N PHE A 15 -13.45 5.77 1.42
CA PHE A 15 -14.17 4.72 0.71
C PHE A 15 -14.88 5.26 -0.53
N TRP A 16 -15.64 6.36 -0.40
CA TRP A 16 -16.33 6.95 -1.55
C TRP A 16 -15.38 7.50 -2.60
N ILE A 17 -14.28 8.13 -2.20
CA ILE A 17 -13.25 8.59 -3.15
C ILE A 17 -12.70 7.40 -3.95
N ASN A 18 -12.33 6.32 -3.27
CA ASN A 18 -11.80 5.12 -3.95
C ASN A 18 -12.83 4.47 -4.87
N VAL A 19 -14.10 4.37 -4.44
CA VAL A 19 -15.17 3.83 -5.28
C VAL A 19 -15.39 4.69 -6.52
N LEU A 20 -15.42 6.01 -6.39
CA LEU A 20 -15.60 6.93 -7.52
C LEU A 20 -14.42 6.87 -8.50
N VAL A 21 -13.19 6.88 -7.99
CA VAL A 21 -11.97 6.77 -8.81
C VAL A 21 -11.96 5.46 -9.58
N VAL A 22 -12.22 4.33 -8.91
CA VAL A 22 -12.27 3.02 -9.56
C VAL A 22 -13.42 2.95 -10.57
N ALA A 23 -14.61 3.49 -10.27
CA ALA A 23 -15.73 3.47 -11.19
C ALA A 23 -15.46 4.28 -12.47
N VAL A 24 -14.88 5.48 -12.35
CA VAL A 24 -14.55 6.34 -13.50
C VAL A 24 -13.52 5.67 -14.41
N PHE A 25 -12.43 5.14 -13.83
CA PHE A 25 -11.40 4.48 -14.63
C PHE A 25 -11.80 3.11 -15.13
N ALA A 26 -12.61 2.36 -14.38
CA ALA A 26 -13.20 1.13 -14.87
C ALA A 26 -14.03 1.41 -16.12
N GLN A 27 -14.97 2.37 -16.07
CA GLN A 27 -15.75 2.72 -17.26
C GLN A 27 -14.89 3.26 -18.41
N GLY A 28 -13.83 4.01 -18.10
CA GLY A 28 -12.95 4.62 -19.08
C GLY A 28 -12.05 3.64 -19.84
N PHE A 29 -11.49 2.66 -19.13
CA PHE A 29 -10.52 1.70 -19.69
C PHE A 29 -11.10 0.32 -20.02
N TYR A 30 -12.35 0.04 -19.65
CA TYR A 30 -12.94 -1.29 -19.86
C TYR A 30 -13.02 -1.66 -21.35
N GLY A 31 -12.20 -2.63 -21.74
CA GLY A 31 -12.15 -3.16 -23.11
C GLY A 31 -11.61 -2.18 -24.16
N LYS A 32 -10.90 -1.12 -23.75
CA LYS A 32 -10.31 -0.12 -24.64
C LYS A 32 -8.83 -0.37 -24.85
N THR A 33 -8.39 -0.20 -26.10
CA THR A 33 -6.96 -0.22 -26.47
C THR A 33 -6.35 1.17 -26.39
N ASN A 34 -5.03 1.27 -26.35
CA ASN A 34 -4.32 2.56 -26.41
C ASN A 34 -4.70 3.35 -27.67
N ALA A 35 -4.88 2.68 -28.82
CA ALA A 35 -5.33 3.32 -30.05
C ALA A 35 -6.74 3.93 -29.91
N ASP A 36 -7.68 3.25 -29.27
CA ASP A 36 -9.05 3.76 -29.06
C ASP A 36 -9.07 5.01 -28.17
N VAL A 37 -8.24 5.02 -27.13
CA VAL A 37 -8.10 6.16 -26.22
C VAL A 37 -7.45 7.35 -26.94
N ARG A 38 -6.40 7.09 -27.72
CA ARG A 38 -5.73 8.10 -28.54
C ARG A 38 -6.67 8.73 -29.56
N GLU A 39 -7.45 7.92 -30.27
CA GLU A 39 -8.40 8.41 -31.26
C GLU A 39 -9.46 9.30 -30.60
N SER A 40 -9.98 8.89 -29.44
CA SER A 40 -10.91 9.69 -28.64
C SER A 40 -10.31 11.04 -28.21
N CYS A 41 -8.99 11.08 -27.97
CA CYS A 41 -8.29 12.31 -27.60
C CYS A 41 -8.07 13.27 -28.78
N ILE A 42 -7.84 12.75 -29.99
CA ILE A 42 -7.64 13.56 -31.20
C ILE A 42 -8.97 14.09 -31.73
N ASN A 43 -10.02 13.29 -31.68
CA ASN A 43 -11.33 13.64 -32.25
C ASN A 43 -12.12 14.64 -31.39
N ASN A 44 -11.86 14.71 -30.08
CA ASN A 44 -12.55 15.65 -29.20
C ASN A 44 -11.81 16.98 -29.11
N ASP A 45 -12.53 18.08 -29.38
CA ASP A 45 -11.99 19.44 -29.34
C ASP A 45 -11.95 20.00 -27.90
N ASN A 46 -11.19 19.33 -27.04
CA ASN A 46 -11.19 19.50 -25.59
C ASN A 46 -10.14 20.50 -25.07
N HIS A 47 -9.63 21.39 -25.93
CA HIS A 47 -8.56 22.36 -25.63
C HIS A 47 -7.31 21.71 -25.02
N MET A 48 -7.04 20.44 -25.35
CA MET A 48 -5.88 19.72 -24.84
C MET A 48 -4.64 20.05 -25.69
N PRO A 49 -3.50 20.40 -25.07
CA PRO A 49 -2.25 20.65 -25.81
C PRO A 49 -1.82 19.43 -26.61
N ASP A 50 -1.31 19.65 -27.83
CA ASP A 50 -0.93 18.56 -28.74
C ASP A 50 0.12 17.60 -28.17
N PHE A 51 0.97 18.09 -27.24
CA PHE A 51 1.93 17.26 -26.52
C PHE A 51 1.30 16.07 -25.79
N TYR A 52 0.06 16.20 -25.29
CA TYR A 52 -0.61 15.13 -24.55
C TYR A 52 -1.35 14.13 -25.45
N LYS A 53 -1.55 14.44 -26.73
CA LYS A 53 -2.30 13.58 -27.66
C LYS A 53 -1.51 12.36 -28.14
N ASP A 54 -0.17 12.45 -28.09
CA ASP A 54 0.74 11.37 -28.50
C ASP A 54 1.26 10.52 -27.33
N VAL A 55 0.74 10.72 -26.12
CA VAL A 55 1.13 9.94 -24.93
C VAL A 55 0.75 8.47 -25.07
N TYR A 56 -0.40 8.18 -25.65
CA TYR A 56 -0.85 6.81 -25.91
C TYR A 56 -0.24 6.29 -27.22
N ALA A 57 0.39 5.11 -27.13
CA ALA A 57 0.92 4.42 -28.30
C ALA A 57 -0.21 4.03 -29.27
N ASN A 58 0.07 4.02 -30.58
CA ASN A 58 -0.89 3.52 -31.57
C ASN A 58 -0.76 1.99 -31.71
N ASN A 59 -1.12 1.26 -30.64
CA ASN A 59 -1.13 -0.19 -30.59
C ASN A 59 -2.50 -0.73 -30.12
N THR A 60 -2.73 -2.01 -30.39
CA THR A 60 -3.94 -2.75 -29.99
C THR A 60 -3.83 -3.33 -28.58
N ASP A 61 -2.79 -2.97 -27.84
CA ASP A 61 -2.62 -3.40 -26.46
C ASP A 61 -3.65 -2.69 -25.57
N LEU A 62 -3.99 -3.33 -24.46
CA LEU A 62 -4.90 -2.74 -23.48
C LEU A 62 -4.36 -1.40 -23.00
N ALA A 63 -5.27 -0.46 -22.77
CA ALA A 63 -4.91 0.90 -22.43
C ALA A 63 -4.07 0.98 -21.14
N ASP A 64 -2.94 1.68 -21.21
CA ASP A 64 -2.07 1.89 -20.05
C ASP A 64 -2.79 2.74 -18.99
N ASN A 65 -2.85 2.22 -17.76
CA ASN A 65 -3.67 2.77 -16.66
C ASN A 65 -2.85 3.38 -15.52
N ASP A 66 -1.57 3.69 -15.75
CA ASP A 66 -0.73 4.36 -14.77
C ASP A 66 -1.29 5.72 -14.34
N ILE A 67 -0.87 6.21 -13.17
CA ILE A 67 -1.30 7.50 -12.59
C ILE A 67 -1.16 8.67 -13.59
N TYR A 68 -0.12 8.64 -14.42
CA TYR A 68 0.11 9.64 -15.48
C TYR A 68 -0.89 9.49 -16.64
N HIS A 69 -0.99 8.29 -17.20
CA HIS A 69 -1.92 7.97 -18.30
C HIS A 69 -3.38 8.23 -17.89
N ALA A 70 -3.77 7.86 -16.67
CA ALA A 70 -5.06 8.16 -16.07
C ALA A 70 -5.41 9.67 -16.10
N GLY A 71 -4.44 10.55 -15.81
CA GLY A 71 -4.64 12.00 -15.88
C GLY A 71 -4.83 12.51 -17.30
N VAL A 72 -4.07 11.97 -18.26
CA VAL A 72 -4.20 12.29 -19.68
C VAL A 72 -5.55 11.81 -20.21
N PHE A 73 -5.99 10.60 -19.88
CA PHE A 73 -7.31 10.07 -20.22
C PHE A 73 -8.44 10.98 -19.76
N LEU A 74 -8.39 11.47 -18.51
CA LEU A 74 -9.37 12.41 -17.98
C LEU A 74 -9.36 13.73 -18.76
N GLY A 75 -8.18 14.24 -19.11
CA GLY A 75 -8.04 15.42 -19.95
C GLY A 75 -8.63 15.26 -21.34
N CYS A 76 -8.36 14.12 -21.99
CA CYS A 76 -8.86 13.77 -23.32
C CYS A 76 -10.38 13.59 -23.34
N THR A 77 -10.98 13.09 -22.26
CA THR A 77 -12.41 12.75 -22.19
C THR A 77 -13.26 13.90 -21.68
N PHE A 78 -12.81 14.58 -20.61
CA PHE A 78 -13.59 15.60 -19.89
C PHE A 78 -13.04 17.02 -20.05
N GLY A 79 -11.91 17.19 -20.73
CA GLY A 79 -11.25 18.48 -20.96
C GLY A 79 -10.08 18.76 -20.02
N VAL A 80 -9.28 19.76 -20.37
CA VAL A 80 -8.02 20.11 -19.67
C VAL A 80 -8.20 20.40 -18.17
N VAL A 81 -9.38 20.87 -17.75
CA VAL A 81 -9.68 21.14 -16.34
C VAL A 81 -9.64 19.86 -15.51
N ALA A 82 -10.14 18.73 -16.03
CA ALA A 82 -10.13 17.46 -15.33
C ALA A 82 -8.70 16.95 -15.09
N LEU A 83 -7.79 17.15 -16.04
CA LEU A 83 -6.36 16.85 -15.89
C LEU A 83 -5.74 17.67 -14.76
N TYR A 84 -6.05 18.96 -14.66
CA TYR A 84 -5.54 19.80 -13.57
C TYR A 84 -6.12 19.40 -12.21
N VAL A 85 -7.41 19.09 -12.13
CA VAL A 85 -8.04 18.60 -10.89
C VAL A 85 -7.39 17.30 -10.43
N TRP A 86 -7.13 16.37 -11.35
CA TRP A 86 -6.41 15.12 -11.06
C TRP A 86 -4.99 15.38 -10.56
N ALA A 87 -4.23 16.25 -11.24
CA ALA A 87 -2.87 16.60 -10.85
C ALA A 87 -2.81 17.25 -9.45
N VAL A 88 -3.72 18.18 -9.16
CA VAL A 88 -3.84 18.80 -7.82
C VAL A 88 -4.25 17.76 -6.78
N GLY A 89 -5.14 16.83 -7.11
CA GLY A 89 -5.54 15.72 -6.26
C GLY A 89 -4.37 14.81 -5.86
N ILE A 90 -3.54 14.41 -6.84
CA ILE A 90 -2.33 13.62 -6.58
C ILE A 90 -1.34 14.39 -5.71
N LEU A 91 -1.15 15.69 -5.97
CA LEU A 91 -0.26 16.53 -5.17
C LEU A 91 -0.75 16.63 -3.72
N ALA A 92 -2.05 16.85 -3.52
CA ALA A 92 -2.67 16.88 -2.20
C ALA A 92 -2.55 15.54 -1.46
N ALA A 93 -2.75 14.41 -2.15
CA ALA A 93 -2.55 13.07 -1.60
C ALA A 93 -1.09 12.85 -1.15
N GLY A 94 -0.11 13.31 -1.93
CA GLY A 94 1.31 13.24 -1.58
C GLY A 94 1.67 14.06 -0.34
N GLN A 95 1.07 15.25 -0.17
CA GLN A 95 1.27 16.07 1.04
C GLN A 95 0.68 15.40 2.28
N SER A 96 -0.54 14.86 2.19
CA SER A 96 -1.20 14.13 3.28
C SER A 96 -0.39 12.91 3.74
N SER A 97 0.15 12.14 2.79
CA SER A 97 1.02 10.99 3.08
C SER A 97 2.31 11.41 3.78
N THR A 98 2.90 12.55 3.41
CA THR A 98 4.11 13.07 4.07
C THR A 98 3.84 13.40 5.54
N MET A 99 2.72 14.07 5.84
CA MET A 99 2.34 14.40 7.22
C MET A 99 2.12 13.13 8.05
N THR A 100 1.29 12.21 7.57
CA THR A 100 1.00 10.94 8.26
C THR A 100 2.26 10.10 8.46
N GLY A 101 3.14 10.02 7.45
CA GLY A 101 4.41 9.30 7.54
C GLY A 101 5.37 9.88 8.58
N THR A 102 5.39 11.21 8.77
CA THR A 102 6.26 11.84 9.78
C THR A 102 5.79 11.58 11.21
N TYR A 103 4.48 11.58 11.45
CA TYR A 103 3.91 11.24 12.75
C TYR A 103 4.02 9.73 13.04
N ALA A 104 3.70 8.86 12.09
CA ALA A 104 3.86 7.42 12.26
C ALA A 104 5.34 7.06 12.50
N GLY A 105 6.25 7.65 11.72
CA GLY A 105 7.69 7.49 11.88
C GLY A 105 8.20 8.03 13.22
N GLN A 106 7.58 9.08 13.76
CA GLN A 106 7.89 9.57 15.10
C GLN A 106 7.64 8.51 16.17
N PHE A 107 6.41 7.98 16.21
CA PHE A 107 6.02 6.99 17.20
C PHE A 107 6.84 5.71 17.08
N ALA A 108 7.12 5.25 15.85
CA ALA A 108 7.98 4.10 15.62
C ALA A 108 9.43 4.35 16.07
N MET A 109 10.01 5.49 15.73
CA MET A 109 11.41 5.79 16.03
C MET A 109 11.65 6.04 17.53
N GLU A 110 10.73 6.73 18.20
CA GLU A 110 10.79 6.96 19.65
C GLU A 110 10.42 5.69 20.45
N GLY A 111 9.53 4.86 19.93
CA GLY A 111 9.14 3.59 20.55
C GLY A 111 10.22 2.51 20.45
N PHE A 112 10.71 2.23 19.24
CA PHE A 112 11.62 1.10 18.98
C PHE A 112 13.10 1.45 19.12
N ILE A 113 13.53 2.60 18.59
CA ILE A 113 14.95 3.00 18.53
C ILE A 113 15.29 4.00 19.65
N GLN A 114 14.28 4.55 20.34
CA GLN A 114 14.40 5.57 21.39
C GLN A 114 15.20 6.82 20.98
N ILE A 115 15.18 7.17 19.68
CA ILE A 115 15.84 8.37 19.16
C ILE A 115 14.83 9.51 19.01
N LYS A 116 15.09 10.63 19.68
CA LYS A 116 14.32 11.87 19.56
C LYS A 116 15.00 12.82 18.58
N LEU A 117 14.56 12.81 17.32
CA LEU A 117 14.98 13.78 16.30
C LEU A 117 13.97 14.92 16.19
N PRO A 118 14.41 16.17 15.96
CA PRO A 118 13.49 17.26 15.66
C PRO A 118 12.79 17.03 14.32
N GLN A 119 11.55 17.52 14.20
CA GLN A 119 10.64 17.21 13.09
C GLN A 119 11.23 17.50 11.71
N TRP A 120 11.92 18.64 11.53
CA TRP A 120 12.56 18.97 10.24
C TRP A 120 13.64 17.94 9.86
N LYS A 121 14.55 17.59 10.77
CA LYS A 121 15.61 16.61 10.47
C LYS A 121 15.01 15.24 10.10
N ARG A 122 13.95 14.84 10.80
CA ARG A 122 13.23 13.59 10.51
C ARG A 122 12.60 13.61 9.11
N VAL A 123 11.91 14.70 8.75
CA VAL A 123 11.28 14.87 7.44
C VAL A 123 12.34 14.84 6.33
N LEU A 124 13.43 15.60 6.49
CA LEU A 124 14.51 15.62 5.50
C LEU A 124 15.11 14.24 5.29
N LEU A 125 15.43 13.51 6.37
CA LEU A 125 16.06 12.20 6.27
C LEU A 125 15.14 11.17 5.61
N THR A 126 13.88 11.07 6.03
CA THR A 126 12.95 10.07 5.47
C THR A 126 12.52 10.42 4.05
N ARG A 127 12.40 11.71 3.71
CA ARG A 127 12.13 12.14 2.32
C ARG A 127 13.34 11.93 1.42
N SER A 128 14.57 12.22 1.86
CA SER A 128 15.77 11.93 1.07
C SER A 128 15.96 10.44 0.81
N ILE A 129 15.69 9.58 1.80
CA ILE A 129 15.78 8.12 1.62
C ILE A 129 14.66 7.60 0.70
N ALA A 130 13.45 8.16 0.76
CA ALA A 130 12.35 7.74 -0.10
C ALA A 130 12.46 8.26 -1.54
N MET A 131 12.83 9.54 -1.70
CA MET A 131 12.92 10.22 -2.99
C MET A 131 14.27 9.96 -3.69
N GLY A 132 15.32 9.64 -2.94
CA GLY A 132 16.65 9.41 -3.50
C GLY A 132 16.69 8.28 -4.53
N PRO A 133 16.23 7.05 -4.18
CA PRO A 133 16.20 5.92 -5.11
C PRO A 133 15.31 6.17 -6.32
N THR A 134 14.14 6.79 -6.11
CA THR A 134 13.20 7.09 -7.21
C THR A 134 13.75 8.12 -8.17
N LEU A 135 14.36 9.20 -7.66
CA LEU A 135 15.01 10.20 -8.49
C LEU A 135 16.21 9.61 -9.26
N LEU A 136 17.00 8.76 -8.60
CA LEU A 136 18.13 8.08 -9.23
C LEU A 136 17.63 7.19 -10.38
N VAL A 137 16.65 6.33 -10.13
CA VAL A 137 16.07 5.47 -11.18
C VAL A 137 15.48 6.31 -12.33
N ALA A 138 14.79 7.41 -12.05
CA ALA A 138 14.23 8.29 -13.07
C ALA A 138 15.31 8.92 -13.97
N ILE A 139 16.43 9.37 -13.40
CA ILE A 139 17.52 10.01 -14.15
C ILE A 139 18.30 8.97 -14.97
N PHE A 140 18.61 7.82 -14.39
CA PHE A 140 19.45 6.81 -15.04
C PHE A 140 18.69 5.92 -16.04
N SER A 141 17.39 5.73 -15.85
CA SER A 141 16.61 4.77 -16.66
C SER A 141 15.90 5.38 -17.87
N GLY A 142 15.83 6.71 -18.01
CA GLY A 142 15.34 7.39 -19.22
C GLY A 142 13.91 7.05 -19.69
N GLY A 143 13.09 6.37 -18.88
CA GLY A 143 11.77 5.89 -19.28
C GLY A 143 10.91 5.34 -18.15
N ILE A 144 9.58 5.37 -18.37
CA ILE A 144 8.51 5.02 -17.43
C ILE A 144 8.45 3.50 -17.13
N ASN A 145 8.97 2.66 -18.03
CA ASN A 145 8.81 1.21 -17.99
C ASN A 145 9.43 0.50 -16.76
N HIS A 146 10.36 1.14 -16.05
CA HIS A 146 10.93 0.59 -14.80
C HIS A 146 10.32 1.18 -13.52
N ILE A 147 9.43 2.18 -13.63
CA ILE A 147 8.73 2.77 -12.48
C ILE A 147 7.65 1.81 -11.97
N THR A 148 6.95 1.12 -12.88
CA THR A 148 5.95 0.10 -12.56
C THR A 148 6.58 -1.06 -11.77
N GLY A 149 7.73 -1.58 -12.22
CA GLY A 149 8.46 -2.62 -11.49
C GLY A 149 8.93 -2.18 -10.09
N PHE A 150 9.29 -0.89 -9.92
CA PHE A 150 9.63 -0.36 -8.60
C PHE A 150 8.41 -0.27 -7.68
N ASN A 151 7.25 0.13 -8.22
CA ASN A 151 5.99 0.14 -7.47
C ASN A 151 5.59 -1.27 -7.02
N ASP A 152 5.73 -2.27 -7.89
CA ASP A 152 5.43 -3.66 -7.56
C ASP A 152 6.39 -4.20 -6.49
N PHE A 153 7.68 -3.86 -6.57
CA PHE A 153 8.64 -4.18 -5.53
C PHE A 153 8.28 -3.55 -4.18
N LEU A 154 7.89 -2.26 -4.17
CA LEU A 154 7.45 -1.58 -2.95
C LEU A 154 6.20 -2.23 -2.35
N ASN A 155 5.23 -2.62 -3.19
CA ASN A 155 4.06 -3.36 -2.75
C ASN A 155 4.45 -4.70 -2.12
N CYS A 156 5.40 -5.43 -2.70
CA CYS A 156 5.90 -6.69 -2.11
C CYS A 156 6.58 -6.48 -0.76
N VAL A 157 7.39 -5.42 -0.62
CA VAL A 157 7.99 -5.06 0.67
C VAL A 157 6.90 -4.74 1.70
N GLN A 158 5.82 -4.06 1.31
CA GLN A 158 4.67 -3.79 2.18
C GLN A 158 3.94 -5.08 2.59
N MET A 159 3.76 -6.04 1.68
CA MET A 159 3.17 -7.36 1.98
C MET A 159 3.95 -8.10 3.06
N VAL A 160 5.29 -8.03 3.00
CA VAL A 160 6.17 -8.63 4.02
C VAL A 160 6.02 -7.92 5.37
N GLN A 161 5.84 -6.60 5.38
CA GLN A 161 5.76 -5.81 6.62
C GLN A 161 4.41 -5.93 7.35
N LEU A 162 3.30 -6.17 6.64
CA LEU A 162 1.95 -6.19 7.19
C LEU A 162 1.76 -7.10 8.43
N PRO A 163 2.15 -8.38 8.43
CA PRO A 163 1.97 -9.25 9.59
C PRO A 163 2.68 -8.76 10.86
N PHE A 164 3.82 -8.08 10.72
CA PHE A 164 4.57 -7.50 11.84
C PHE A 164 3.84 -6.33 12.50
N ALA A 165 2.95 -5.64 11.78
CA ALA A 165 2.11 -4.58 12.36
C ALA A 165 0.80 -5.16 12.91
N ILE A 166 0.15 -6.05 12.16
CA ILE A 166 -1.19 -6.57 12.47
C ILE A 166 -1.18 -7.40 13.75
N PHE A 167 -0.30 -8.41 13.87
CA PHE A 167 -0.35 -9.32 15.03
C PHE A 167 -0.04 -8.64 16.36
N PRO A 168 0.98 -7.76 16.48
CA PRO A 168 1.20 -7.03 17.71
C PRO A 168 0.02 -6.13 18.09
N VAL A 169 -0.57 -5.41 17.13
CA VAL A 169 -1.73 -4.56 17.40
C VAL A 169 -2.92 -5.39 17.91
N LEU A 170 -3.24 -6.51 17.26
CA LEU A 170 -4.31 -7.40 17.73
C LEU A 170 -4.02 -7.97 19.12
N THR A 171 -2.76 -8.31 19.39
CA THR A 171 -2.31 -8.83 20.69
C THR A 171 -2.52 -7.79 21.79
N PHE A 172 -2.05 -6.56 21.60
CA PHE A 172 -2.17 -5.49 22.59
C PHE A 172 -3.61 -5.04 22.82
N VAL A 173 -4.41 -4.91 21.75
CA VAL A 173 -5.83 -4.54 21.85
C VAL A 173 -6.65 -5.64 22.54
N SER A 174 -6.22 -6.90 22.41
CA SER A 174 -6.91 -8.05 22.99
C SER A 174 -6.51 -8.34 24.43
N ASP A 175 -5.34 -7.89 24.88
CA ASP A 175 -4.85 -8.15 26.23
C ASP A 175 -5.54 -7.24 27.26
N LYS A 176 -6.18 -7.88 28.25
CA LYS A 176 -6.82 -7.18 29.38
C LYS A 176 -5.80 -6.53 30.32
N ARG A 177 -4.55 -6.98 30.33
CA ARG A 177 -3.50 -6.39 31.17
C ARG A 177 -3.06 -5.01 30.67
N VAL A 178 -3.11 -4.80 29.35
CA VAL A 178 -2.71 -3.55 28.70
C VAL A 178 -3.89 -2.60 28.54
N MET A 179 -5.03 -3.11 28.06
CA MET A 179 -6.22 -2.29 27.78
C MET A 179 -7.21 -2.17 28.95
N PHE A 180 -6.99 -2.90 30.05
CA PHE A 180 -7.88 -2.93 31.23
C PHE A 180 -9.36 -3.16 30.83
N GLU A 181 -10.25 -2.27 31.25
CA GLU A 181 -11.70 -2.33 31.01
C GLU A 181 -12.08 -2.04 29.55
N PHE A 182 -11.17 -1.48 28.75
CA PHE A 182 -11.38 -1.15 27.33
C PHE A 182 -10.94 -2.24 26.36
N SER A 183 -10.70 -3.47 26.84
CA SER A 183 -10.36 -4.61 25.98
C SER A 183 -11.49 -4.92 24.99
N ALA A 184 -11.12 -5.27 23.76
CA ALA A 184 -12.07 -5.63 22.71
C ALA A 184 -13.04 -6.74 23.14
N SER A 185 -14.27 -6.69 22.63
CA SER A 185 -15.25 -7.76 22.87
C SER A 185 -14.85 -9.05 22.14
N ARG A 186 -15.34 -10.21 22.59
CA ARG A 186 -15.03 -11.50 21.92
C ARG A 186 -15.41 -11.50 20.44
N MET A 187 -16.52 -10.85 20.08
CA MET A 187 -16.95 -10.72 18.69
C MET A 187 -15.98 -9.85 17.87
N GLN A 188 -15.53 -8.73 18.43
CA GLN A 188 -14.55 -7.86 17.77
C GLN A 188 -13.20 -8.58 17.56
N LYS A 189 -12.75 -9.38 18.54
CA LYS A 189 -11.53 -10.18 18.42
C LYS A 189 -11.60 -11.19 17.28
N VAL A 190 -12.68 -11.98 17.23
CA VAL A 190 -12.88 -12.99 16.18
C VAL A 190 -12.99 -12.34 14.79
N PHE A 191 -13.74 -11.24 14.69
CA PHE A 191 -13.90 -10.50 13.44
C PHE A 191 -12.58 -9.88 12.94
N ALA A 192 -11.82 -9.23 13.84
CA ALA A 192 -10.52 -8.67 13.50
C ALA A 192 -9.51 -9.76 13.10
N LEU A 193 -9.53 -10.90 13.78
CA LEU A 193 -8.69 -12.04 13.46
C LEU A 193 -9.05 -12.64 12.09
N SER A 194 -10.33 -12.81 11.78
CA SER A 194 -10.75 -13.40 10.49
C SER A 194 -10.37 -12.51 9.32
N ILE A 195 -10.57 -11.19 9.44
CA ILE A 195 -10.16 -10.23 8.41
C ILE A 195 -8.64 -10.20 8.27
N SER A 196 -7.91 -10.20 9.38
CA SER A 196 -6.44 -10.21 9.37
C SER A 196 -5.90 -11.45 8.66
N LEU A 197 -6.46 -12.63 8.94
CA LEU A 197 -6.09 -13.87 8.26
C LEU A 197 -6.41 -13.85 6.77
N LEU A 198 -7.57 -13.31 6.38
CA LEU A 198 -7.94 -13.14 4.98
C LEU A 198 -6.96 -12.23 4.23
N ILE A 199 -6.67 -11.05 4.80
CA ILE A 199 -5.72 -10.09 4.23
C ILE A 199 -4.34 -10.74 4.11
N LEU A 200 -3.86 -11.42 5.15
CA LEU A 200 -2.56 -12.10 5.11
C LEU A 200 -2.52 -13.20 4.05
N ALA A 201 -3.56 -14.02 3.93
CA ALA A 201 -3.63 -15.06 2.89
C ALA A 201 -3.53 -14.47 1.48
N ILE A 202 -4.25 -13.38 1.21
CA ILE A 202 -4.19 -12.66 -0.07
C ILE A 202 -2.78 -12.09 -0.32
N ASN A 203 -2.20 -11.39 0.65
CA ASN A 203 -0.86 -10.82 0.50
C ASN A 203 0.22 -11.90 0.31
N PHE A 204 0.11 -13.04 1.00
CA PHE A 204 1.01 -14.17 0.81
C PHE A 204 0.91 -14.77 -0.59
N TYR A 205 -0.30 -14.87 -1.14
CA TYR A 205 -0.49 -15.32 -2.51
C TYR A 205 0.19 -14.39 -3.52
N PHE A 206 -0.05 -13.07 -3.43
CA PHE A 206 0.60 -12.10 -4.31
C PHE A 206 2.12 -12.07 -4.15
N LEU A 207 2.62 -12.17 -2.91
CA LEU A 207 4.05 -12.25 -2.65
C LEU A 207 4.68 -13.48 -3.31
N PHE A 208 4.02 -14.64 -3.21
CA PHE A 208 4.50 -15.87 -3.85
C PHE A 208 4.52 -15.74 -5.38
N ALA A 209 3.45 -15.19 -5.98
CA ALA A 209 3.38 -14.95 -7.42
C ALA A 209 4.51 -14.02 -7.90
N TRP A 210 4.72 -12.90 -7.20
CA TRP A 210 5.79 -11.96 -7.56
C TRP A 210 7.19 -12.56 -7.42
N VAL A 211 7.42 -13.37 -6.39
CA VAL A 211 8.70 -14.09 -6.18
C VAL A 211 8.95 -15.08 -7.31
N ASP A 212 7.95 -15.83 -7.74
CA ASP A 212 8.07 -16.82 -8.82
C ASP A 212 8.44 -16.15 -10.16
N GLU A 213 7.77 -15.05 -10.49
CA GLU A 213 8.01 -14.30 -11.74
C GLU A 213 9.36 -13.58 -11.78
N ASN A 214 9.79 -12.95 -10.68
CA ASN A 214 10.95 -12.05 -10.70
C ASN A 214 12.28 -12.71 -10.30
N LEU A 215 12.27 -13.70 -9.40
CA LEU A 215 13.51 -14.29 -8.88
C LEU A 215 14.00 -15.46 -9.73
N GLY A 216 13.15 -16.06 -10.56
CA GLY A 216 13.49 -17.15 -11.47
C GLY A 216 13.97 -18.43 -10.76
N LEU A 217 13.58 -19.59 -11.27
CA LEU A 217 13.96 -20.90 -10.73
C LEU A 217 15.40 -21.30 -11.11
N THR A 218 16.40 -20.46 -10.82
CA THR A 218 17.80 -20.87 -10.95
C THR A 218 18.20 -21.79 -9.78
N ALA A 219 19.02 -22.80 -10.04
CA ALA A 219 19.39 -23.81 -9.03
C ALA A 219 20.04 -23.22 -7.74
N VAL A 220 20.54 -21.98 -7.80
CA VAL A 220 21.14 -21.25 -6.68
C VAL A 220 20.14 -20.34 -5.96
N SER A 221 19.14 -19.77 -6.65
CA SER A 221 18.14 -18.89 -6.02
C SER A 221 17.09 -19.67 -5.22
N ILE A 222 16.75 -20.89 -5.62
CA ILE A 222 15.76 -21.76 -4.94
C ILE A 222 16.12 -22.06 -3.47
N PRO A 223 17.33 -22.52 -3.12
CA PRO A 223 17.65 -22.82 -1.73
C PRO A 223 17.68 -21.55 -0.86
N ILE A 224 18.16 -20.42 -1.39
CA ILE A 224 18.24 -19.17 -0.63
C ILE A 224 16.84 -18.60 -0.35
N THR A 225 15.99 -18.54 -1.37
CA THR A 225 14.62 -18.04 -1.24
C THR A 225 13.76 -18.94 -0.35
N SER A 226 13.88 -20.27 -0.49
CA SER A 226 13.15 -21.21 0.37
C SER A 226 13.56 -21.12 1.85
N VAL A 227 14.86 -20.99 2.16
CA VAL A 227 15.33 -20.82 3.54
C VAL A 227 14.76 -19.53 4.15
N LEU A 228 14.85 -18.41 3.42
CA LEU A 228 14.29 -17.13 3.88
C LEU A 228 12.76 -17.20 4.08
N ALA A 229 12.04 -17.85 3.16
CA ALA A 229 10.60 -18.04 3.25
C ALA A 229 10.22 -18.90 4.47
N VAL A 230 10.95 -19.99 4.74
CA VAL A 230 10.71 -20.85 5.91
C VAL A 230 10.95 -20.07 7.21
N VAL A 231 12.05 -19.33 7.31
CA VAL A 231 12.34 -18.48 8.48
C VAL A 231 11.22 -17.45 8.70
N TYR A 232 10.78 -16.82 7.62
CA TYR A 232 9.69 -15.82 7.65
C TYR A 232 8.35 -16.44 8.08
N ILE A 233 7.97 -17.60 7.53
CA ILE A 233 6.74 -18.30 7.90
C ILE A 233 6.79 -18.76 9.36
N ILE A 234 7.90 -19.31 9.82
CA ILE A 234 8.08 -19.70 11.23
C ILE A 234 7.89 -18.48 12.15
N PHE A 235 8.48 -17.35 11.80
CA PHE A 235 8.34 -16.12 12.57
C PHE A 235 6.88 -15.61 12.61
N ILE A 236 6.16 -15.71 11.49
CA ILE A 236 4.74 -15.35 11.41
C ILE A 236 3.87 -16.29 12.22
N LEU A 237 4.12 -17.59 12.15
CA LEU A 237 3.41 -18.58 12.98
C LEU A 237 3.67 -18.34 14.47
N TYR A 238 4.89 -17.96 14.84
CA TYR A 238 5.22 -17.52 16.19
C TYR A 238 4.37 -16.31 16.60
N LEU A 239 4.36 -15.22 15.83
CA LEU A 239 3.53 -14.05 16.15
C LEU A 239 2.02 -14.38 16.22
N PHE A 240 1.53 -15.20 15.30
CA PHE A 240 0.16 -15.65 15.27
C PHE A 240 -0.21 -16.45 16.52
N TYR A 241 0.67 -17.36 16.96
CA TYR A 241 0.49 -18.12 18.20
C TYR A 241 0.36 -17.19 19.42
N TYR A 242 1.25 -16.20 19.56
CA TYR A 242 1.15 -15.21 20.64
C TYR A 242 -0.17 -14.42 20.60
N CYS A 243 -0.61 -14.04 19.40
CA CYS A 243 -1.87 -13.36 19.20
C CYS A 243 -3.07 -14.21 19.68
N LEU A 244 -3.08 -15.51 19.36
CA LEU A 244 -4.13 -16.44 19.80
C LEU A 244 -4.17 -16.63 21.33
N VAL A 245 -3.00 -16.68 21.97
CA VAL A 245 -2.89 -16.75 23.43
C VAL A 245 -3.46 -15.48 24.08
N ALA A 246 -3.10 -14.29 23.58
CA ALA A 246 -3.60 -13.02 24.09
C ALA A 246 -5.12 -12.84 23.90
N MET A 247 -5.69 -13.42 22.83
CA MET A 247 -7.13 -13.45 22.61
C MET A 247 -7.88 -14.44 23.51
N SER A 248 -7.18 -15.18 24.39
CA SER A 248 -7.72 -16.21 25.29
C SER A 248 -8.43 -17.36 24.55
N ILE A 249 -8.09 -17.59 23.27
CA ILE A 249 -8.61 -18.70 22.46
C ILE A 249 -7.87 -19.99 22.80
N ILE A 250 -6.57 -19.90 23.06
CA ILE A 250 -5.68 -21.03 23.38
C ILE A 250 -5.10 -20.81 24.78
N ARG A 251 -5.04 -21.86 25.60
CA ARG A 251 -4.35 -21.80 26.91
C ARG A 251 -2.83 -21.71 26.68
N PRO A 252 -2.10 -20.84 27.42
CA PRO A 252 -0.65 -20.74 27.27
C PRO A 252 -0.01 -22.11 27.56
N PHE A 253 0.93 -22.52 26.71
CA PHE A 253 1.75 -23.70 26.99
C PHE A 253 2.57 -23.41 28.25
N GLY A 254 2.69 -24.37 29.17
CA GLY A 254 3.18 -24.17 30.55
C GLY A 254 4.58 -23.57 30.74
N TRP A 255 5.30 -23.27 29.65
CA TRP A 255 6.61 -22.61 29.62
C TRP A 255 6.55 -21.11 29.32
N VAL A 256 5.40 -20.59 28.87
CA VAL A 256 5.21 -19.15 28.63
C VAL A 256 4.53 -18.55 29.86
N SER A 257 5.30 -18.41 30.95
CA SER A 257 4.86 -17.61 32.09
C SER A 257 4.94 -16.14 31.68
N PHE A 258 3.78 -15.52 31.50
CA PHE A 258 3.66 -14.08 31.32
C PHE A 258 4.10 -13.35 32.60
N SER A 259 5.40 -13.05 32.72
CA SER A 259 5.96 -12.07 33.64
C SER A 259 6.43 -10.85 32.84
N LEU A 260 5.51 -9.92 32.64
CA LEU A 260 5.78 -8.53 32.31
C LEU A 260 5.12 -7.71 33.42
#